data_AF-A0A5B9DQU1-F1
#
_entry.id   AF-A0A5B9DQU1-F1
#
_cell.length_a   1.000
_cell.length_b   1.000
_cell.length_c   1.000
_cell.angle_alpha   90.00
_cell.angle_beta   90.00
_cell.angle_gamma   90.00
#
_symmetry.space_group_name_H-M   'P 1'
#
loop_
_entity.id
_entity.type
_entity.pdbx_description
1 polymer ?
#
loop_
_entity_poly.entity_id
_entity_poly.type
_entity_poly.pdbx_seq_one_letter_code
_entity_poly.pdbx_strand_id
1 'polypeptide(L)'
;MNAEQLREYLVIIRWSPLDLAQVLGCEEGLVNAWVLGTEDTPDDVGGWLDTIAHFHKAAESQRPRRFQGYNRPKASERALEHVPVDAYYLLRRLGQGPVPLTDLYGIRDEGLVDFLITRGLAVRDSDELLITEAGRGMGEIEEED
;
A
#
# COMPACT_ATOMS: atom_id res chain seq x y z
N MET A 1 39.65 -7.88 13.71
CA MET A 1 39.00 -8.46 12.48
C MET A 1 39.90 -8.19 11.26
N ASN A 2 39.91 -9.04 10.22
CA ASN A 2 40.70 -8.75 9.01
C ASN A 2 39.90 -8.02 7.91
N ALA A 3 40.60 -7.35 6.98
CA ALA A 3 39.99 -6.54 5.92
C ALA A 3 39.11 -7.34 4.94
N GLU A 4 39.35 -8.63 4.74
CA GLU A 4 38.52 -9.49 3.89
C GLU A 4 37.17 -9.80 4.55
N GLN A 5 37.20 -10.15 5.84
CA GLN A 5 36.01 -10.35 6.67
C GLN A 5 35.17 -9.06 6.75
N LEU A 6 35.82 -7.91 6.95
CA LEU A 6 35.14 -6.61 6.95
C LEU A 6 34.40 -6.36 5.63
N ARG A 7 35.05 -6.62 4.48
CA ARG A 7 34.41 -6.51 3.16
C ARG A 7 33.25 -7.50 2.98
N GLU A 8 33.38 -8.74 3.44
CA GLU A 8 32.28 -9.71 3.44
C GLU A 8 31.08 -9.16 4.23
N TYR A 9 31.32 -8.64 5.43
CA TYR A 9 30.26 -8.19 6.33
C TYR A 9 29.55 -6.96 5.79
N LEU A 10 30.28 -5.99 5.22
CA LEU A 10 29.69 -4.84 4.52
C LEU A 10 28.79 -5.28 3.35
N VAL A 11 29.19 -6.29 2.56
CA VAL A 11 28.35 -6.84 1.48
C VAL A 11 27.08 -7.52 2.02
N ILE A 12 27.18 -8.26 3.12
CA ILE A 12 26.04 -8.95 3.76
C ILE A 12 24.99 -7.95 4.27
N ILE A 13 25.45 -6.90 4.97
CA ILE A 13 24.57 -5.88 5.53
C ILE A 13 24.14 -4.82 4.50
N ARG A 14 24.77 -4.85 3.31
CA ARG A 14 24.58 -3.93 2.18
C ARG A 14 24.97 -2.49 2.50
N TRP A 15 26.06 -2.31 3.23
CA TRP A 15 26.66 -1.02 3.55
C TRP A 15 27.90 -0.77 2.69
N SER A 16 28.13 0.50 2.35
CA SER A 16 29.39 1.03 1.85
C SER A 16 30.31 1.43 3.01
N PRO A 17 31.61 1.70 2.76
CA PRO A 17 32.50 2.32 3.74
C PRO A 17 31.95 3.63 4.32
N LEU A 18 31.27 4.43 3.49
CA LEU A 18 30.61 5.67 3.90
C LEU A 18 29.46 5.43 4.88
N ASP A 19 28.61 4.42 4.66
CA ASP A 19 27.53 4.10 5.60
C ASP A 19 28.09 3.69 6.97
N LEU A 20 29.15 2.86 6.98
CA LEU A 20 29.82 2.47 8.22
C LEU A 20 30.46 3.68 8.94
N ALA A 21 31.13 4.57 8.21
CA ALA A 21 31.72 5.79 8.76
C ALA A 21 30.65 6.70 9.39
N GLN A 22 29.50 6.86 8.73
CA GLN A 22 28.37 7.64 9.24
C GLN A 22 27.77 7.03 10.52
N VAL A 23 27.61 5.71 10.59
CA VAL A 23 27.06 5.04 11.79
C VAL A 23 28.03 5.09 12.97
N LEU A 24 29.35 5.00 12.73
CA LEU A 24 30.38 5.14 13.76
C LEU A 24 30.69 6.60 14.14
N GLY A 25 30.24 7.58 13.35
CA GLY A 25 30.56 9.00 13.55
C GLY A 25 32.02 9.34 13.30
N CYS A 26 32.70 8.63 12.40
CA CYS A 26 34.12 8.80 12.07
C CYS A 26 34.34 9.19 10.61
N GLU A 27 35.60 9.45 10.23
CA GLU A 27 35.96 9.80 8.86
C GLU A 27 35.95 8.58 7.92
N GLU A 28 35.42 8.74 6.71
CA GLU A 28 35.40 7.68 5.70
C GLU A 28 36.82 7.19 5.32
N GLY A 29 37.83 8.05 5.42
CA GLY A 29 39.23 7.69 5.18
C GLY A 29 39.72 6.58 6.10
N LEU A 30 39.35 6.62 7.39
CA LEU A 30 39.69 5.60 8.38
C LEU A 30 39.03 4.26 8.07
N VAL A 31 37.74 4.28 7.73
CA VAL A 31 37.02 3.06 7.33
C VAL A 31 37.57 2.48 6.03
N ASN A 32 37.94 3.32 5.07
CA ASN A 32 38.62 2.87 3.85
C ASN A 32 40.01 2.27 4.15
N ALA A 33 40.76 2.78 5.12
CA ALA A 33 42.02 2.18 5.56
C ALA A 33 41.82 0.76 6.14
N TRP A 34 40.76 0.54 6.93
CA TRP A 34 40.37 -0.79 7.40
C TRP A 34 39.94 -1.71 6.26
N VAL A 35 39.14 -1.21 5.32
CA VAL A 35 38.65 -1.96 4.15
C VAL A 35 39.77 -2.34 3.18
N LEU A 36 40.82 -1.52 3.09
CA LEU A 36 42.05 -1.80 2.32
C LEU A 36 43.04 -2.69 3.09
N GLY A 37 42.90 -2.80 4.42
CA GLY A 37 43.85 -3.50 5.28
C GLY A 37 45.17 -2.76 5.49
N THR A 38 45.17 -1.43 5.32
CA THR A 38 46.31 -0.57 5.67
C THR A 38 46.30 -0.18 7.15
N GLU A 39 45.14 -0.30 7.81
CA GLU A 39 44.97 -0.20 9.26
C GLU A 39 44.09 -1.35 9.76
N ASP A 40 44.31 -1.77 11.01
CA ASP A 40 43.50 -2.82 11.64
C ASP A 40 42.13 -2.29 12.07
N THR A 41 41.08 -3.09 11.86
CA THR A 41 39.74 -2.79 12.37
C THR A 41 39.69 -3.01 13.89
N PRO A 42 39.24 -2.03 14.70
CA PRO A 42 39.06 -2.18 16.13
C PRO A 42 38.20 -3.41 16.49
N ASP A 43 38.56 -4.12 17.56
CA ASP A 43 37.90 -5.39 17.91
C ASP A 43 36.45 -5.22 18.36
N ASP A 44 36.09 -4.08 18.97
CA ASP A 44 34.73 -3.73 19.34
C ASP A 44 33.85 -3.46 18.11
N VAL A 45 34.34 -2.69 17.14
CA VAL A 45 33.73 -2.50 15.81
C VAL A 45 33.57 -3.85 15.11
N GLY A 46 34.60 -4.71 15.17
CA GLY A 46 34.57 -6.05 14.59
C GLY A 46 33.49 -6.95 15.18
N GLY A 47 33.40 -7.05 16.51
CA GLY A 47 32.39 -7.87 17.19
C GLY A 47 30.96 -7.35 16.99
N TRP A 48 30.79 -6.03 16.90
CA TRP A 48 29.52 -5.39 16.57
C TRP A 48 29.08 -5.69 15.12
N LEU A 49 29.99 -5.60 14.15
CA LEU A 49 29.70 -5.92 12.75
C LEU A 49 29.39 -7.41 12.53
N ASP A 50 30.09 -8.33 13.22
CA ASP A 50 29.76 -9.77 13.20
C ASP A 50 28.31 -10.01 13.65
N THR A 51 27.91 -9.36 14.73
CA THR A 51 26.54 -9.46 15.28
C THR A 51 25.51 -8.98 14.24
N ILE A 52 25.71 -7.83 13.59
CA ILE A 52 24.78 -7.32 12.56
C ILE A 52 24.76 -8.24 11.34
N ALA A 53 25.94 -8.69 10.86
CA ALA A 53 26.05 -9.59 9.72
C ALA A 53 25.34 -10.94 9.97
N HIS A 54 25.41 -11.46 11.21
CA HIS A 54 24.67 -12.65 11.63
C HIS A 54 23.15 -12.45 11.52
N PHE A 55 22.62 -11.35 12.08
CA PHE A 55 21.18 -11.06 11.99
C PHE A 55 20.71 -10.81 10.55
N HIS A 56 21.51 -10.14 9.72
CA HIS A 56 21.21 -9.97 8.29
C HIS A 56 21.17 -11.31 7.53
N LYS A 57 22.17 -12.20 7.77
CA LYS A 57 22.19 -13.57 7.22
C LYS A 57 20.92 -14.35 7.61
N ALA A 58 20.47 -14.25 8.86
CA ALA A 58 19.24 -14.89 9.32
C ALA A 58 17.98 -14.29 8.65
N ALA A 59 17.87 -12.96 8.57
CA ALA A 59 16.72 -12.24 8.02
C ALA A 59 16.51 -12.48 6.51
N GLU A 60 17.57 -12.69 5.73
CA GLU A 60 17.46 -12.95 4.28
C GLU A 60 16.67 -14.25 3.99
N SER A 61 16.66 -15.22 4.90
CA SER A 61 15.82 -16.43 4.80
C SER A 61 14.31 -16.12 4.85
N GLN A 62 13.93 -15.02 5.50
CA GLN A 62 12.55 -14.55 5.67
C GLN A 62 12.17 -13.49 4.62
N ARG A 63 13.04 -13.18 3.65
CA ARG A 63 12.84 -12.12 2.66
C ARG A 63 11.51 -12.28 1.89
N PRO A 64 10.61 -11.27 1.90
CA PRO A 64 9.32 -11.34 1.21
C PRO A 64 9.44 -11.52 -0.31
N ARG A 65 9.18 -12.74 -0.80
CA ARG A 65 9.27 -13.07 -2.24
C ARG A 65 8.19 -12.40 -3.10
N ARG A 66 7.01 -12.11 -2.51
CA ARG A 66 5.85 -11.52 -3.22
C ARG A 66 6.06 -10.09 -3.74
N PHE A 67 7.13 -9.41 -3.31
CA PHE A 67 7.44 -8.04 -3.74
C PHE A 67 8.56 -7.96 -4.78
N GLN A 68 9.16 -9.08 -5.17
CA GLN A 68 10.20 -9.11 -6.20
C GLN A 68 9.57 -8.86 -7.57
N GLY A 69 9.85 -7.70 -8.17
CA GLY A 69 9.19 -7.25 -9.39
C GLY A 69 7.78 -6.68 -9.18
N TYR A 70 7.40 -6.32 -7.95
CA TYR A 70 6.12 -5.65 -7.69
C TYR A 70 6.10 -4.27 -8.34
N ASN A 71 5.49 -4.20 -9.52
CA ASN A 71 5.09 -2.96 -10.12
C ASN A 71 3.78 -2.52 -9.45
N ARG A 72 3.79 -1.41 -8.74
CA ARG A 72 2.55 -0.84 -8.18
C ARG A 72 1.62 -0.55 -9.36
N PRO A 73 0.39 -1.12 -9.42
CA PRO A 73 -0.52 -0.83 -10.52
C PRO A 73 -0.70 0.69 -10.62
N LYS A 74 -0.61 1.22 -11.84
CA LYS A 74 -0.73 2.66 -12.07
C LYS A 74 -2.11 3.11 -11.60
N ALA A 75 -2.26 4.34 -11.12
CA ALA A 75 -3.57 4.82 -10.64
C ALA A 75 -4.66 4.86 -11.75
N SER A 76 -4.25 4.84 -13.03
CA SER A 76 -5.12 4.64 -14.21
C SER A 76 -5.69 3.22 -14.34
N GLU A 77 -5.16 2.27 -13.55
CA GLU A 77 -5.57 0.88 -13.43
C GLU A 77 -6.36 0.66 -12.13
N ARG A 78 -6.91 1.74 -11.55
CA ARG A 78 -8.13 1.64 -10.73
C ARG A 78 -9.16 0.97 -11.63
N ALA A 79 -9.43 -0.30 -11.35
CA ALA A 79 -10.47 -1.07 -12.03
C ALA A 79 -11.73 -0.21 -12.11
N LEU A 80 -12.35 -0.15 -13.30
CA LEU A 80 -13.66 0.46 -13.47
C LEU A 80 -14.55 -0.10 -12.37
N GLU A 81 -15.07 0.79 -11.53
CA GLU A 81 -15.84 0.38 -10.38
C GLU A 81 -17.01 -0.47 -10.88
N HIS A 82 -17.18 -1.67 -10.33
CA HIS A 82 -18.30 -2.52 -10.71
C HIS A 82 -19.57 -1.92 -10.11
N VAL A 83 -20.17 -0.98 -10.85
CA VAL A 83 -21.50 -0.46 -10.57
C VAL A 83 -22.49 -1.60 -10.81
N PRO A 84 -23.23 -2.06 -9.78
CA PRO A 84 -24.28 -3.06 -9.99
C PRO A 84 -25.28 -2.50 -11.00
N VAL A 85 -25.69 -3.30 -11.99
CA VAL A 85 -26.73 -2.88 -12.97
C VAL A 85 -28.01 -2.45 -12.25
N ASP A 86 -28.32 -3.15 -11.16
CA ASP A 86 -29.44 -2.89 -10.25
C ASP A 86 -29.41 -1.46 -9.65
N ALA A 87 -28.24 -0.80 -9.57
CA ALA A 87 -28.09 0.56 -9.03
C ALA A 87 -28.76 1.61 -9.93
N TYR A 88 -28.65 1.45 -11.25
CA TYR A 88 -29.32 2.34 -12.21
C TYR A 88 -30.84 2.17 -12.15
N TYR A 89 -31.34 0.93 -11.99
CA TYR A 89 -32.77 0.68 -11.83
C TYR A 89 -33.31 1.28 -10.53
N LEU A 90 -32.58 1.17 -9.42
CA LEU A 90 -32.98 1.81 -8.16
C LEU A 90 -32.93 3.34 -8.26
N LEU A 91 -31.90 3.93 -8.88
CA LEU A 91 -31.85 5.37 -9.13
C LEU A 91 -33.00 5.87 -10.01
N ARG A 92 -33.35 5.15 -11.09
CA ARG A 92 -34.50 5.49 -11.94
C ARG A 92 -35.82 5.44 -11.17
N ARG A 93 -36.00 4.46 -10.26
CA ARG A 93 -37.15 4.40 -9.34
C ARG A 93 -37.16 5.59 -8.37
N LEU A 94 -36.02 5.90 -7.74
CA LEU A 94 -35.89 7.02 -6.81
C LEU A 94 -36.13 8.40 -7.48
N GLY A 95 -35.86 8.50 -8.79
CA GLY A 95 -36.19 9.69 -9.60
C GLY A 95 -37.70 9.90 -9.78
N GLN A 96 -38.50 8.83 -9.72
CA GLN A 96 -39.97 8.87 -9.82
C GLN A 96 -40.64 9.16 -8.47
N GLY A 97 -39.97 8.87 -7.34
CA GLY A 97 -40.45 9.16 -5.99
C GLY A 97 -39.64 8.41 -4.92
N PRO A 98 -39.93 8.66 -3.62
CA PRO A 98 -39.35 7.90 -2.52
C PRO A 98 -39.56 6.39 -2.69
N VAL A 99 -38.58 5.59 -2.29
CA VAL A 99 -38.68 4.12 -2.28
C VAL A 99 -38.66 3.64 -0.82
N PRO A 100 -39.73 2.99 -0.32
CA PRO A 100 -39.72 2.37 1.00
C PRO A 100 -38.64 1.29 1.11
N LEU A 101 -37.88 1.28 2.20
CA LEU A 101 -36.85 0.27 2.44
C LEU A 101 -37.43 -1.12 2.66
N THR A 102 -38.72 -1.22 3.01
CA THR A 102 -39.47 -2.49 3.06
C THR A 102 -39.58 -3.18 1.69
N ASP A 103 -39.46 -2.41 0.60
CA ASP A 103 -39.58 -2.91 -0.78
C ASP A 103 -38.22 -3.37 -1.34
N LEU A 104 -37.16 -3.28 -0.53
CA LEU A 104 -35.78 -3.64 -0.82
C LEU A 104 -35.38 -4.77 0.15
N TYR A 105 -35.43 -6.02 -0.30
CA TYR A 105 -35.40 -7.18 0.59
C TYR A 105 -34.29 -8.18 0.25
N GLY A 106 -33.13 -7.99 0.87
CA GLY A 106 -32.04 -8.96 0.88
C GLY A 106 -30.66 -8.31 1.01
N ILE A 107 -29.63 -9.13 1.26
CA ILE A 107 -28.24 -8.69 1.45
C ILE A 107 -27.70 -7.90 0.24
N ARG A 108 -28.17 -8.23 -0.98
CA ARG A 108 -27.83 -7.48 -2.20
C ARG A 108 -28.41 -6.06 -2.17
N ASP A 109 -29.63 -5.92 -1.68
CA ASP A 109 -30.36 -4.66 -1.70
C ASP A 109 -29.83 -3.72 -0.60
N GLU A 110 -29.48 -4.23 0.58
CA GLU A 110 -28.74 -3.46 1.60
C GLU A 110 -27.40 -2.96 1.04
N GLY A 111 -26.62 -3.83 0.39
CA GLY A 111 -25.38 -3.43 -0.28
C GLY A 111 -25.58 -2.40 -1.40
N LEU A 112 -26.75 -2.39 -2.03
CA LEU A 112 -27.13 -1.40 -3.06
C LEU A 112 -27.50 -0.05 -2.44
N VAL A 113 -28.24 -0.05 -1.34
CA VAL A 113 -28.57 1.14 -0.54
C VAL A 113 -27.29 1.81 -0.04
N ASP A 114 -26.38 1.03 0.57
CA ASP A 114 -25.08 1.52 1.02
C ASP A 114 -24.21 2.03 -0.14
N PHE A 115 -24.24 1.35 -1.29
CA PHE A 115 -23.52 1.79 -2.50
C PHE A 115 -23.98 3.18 -2.96
N LEU A 116 -25.29 3.44 -2.99
CA LEU A 116 -25.86 4.73 -3.39
C LEU A 116 -25.63 5.84 -2.35
N ILE A 117 -25.77 5.52 -1.06
CA ILE A 117 -25.55 6.48 0.04
C ILE A 117 -24.07 6.88 0.13
N THR A 118 -23.14 5.92 0.06
CA THR A 118 -21.69 6.21 0.12
C THR A 118 -21.17 7.05 -1.05
N ARG A 119 -21.92 7.12 -2.16
CA ARG A 119 -21.64 7.97 -3.33
C ARG A 119 -22.44 9.27 -3.35
N GLY A 120 -23.28 9.51 -2.34
CA GLY A 120 -24.12 10.69 -2.24
C GLY A 120 -25.21 10.76 -3.32
N LEU A 121 -25.63 9.62 -3.88
CA LEU A 121 -26.64 9.53 -4.95
C LEU A 121 -28.05 9.33 -4.40
N ALA A 122 -28.13 8.72 -3.21
CA ALA A 122 -29.34 8.61 -2.43
C ALA A 122 -29.06 8.99 -0.97
N VAL A 123 -30.10 9.35 -0.23
CA VAL A 123 -30.06 9.57 1.22
C VAL A 123 -31.21 8.80 1.86
N ARG A 124 -30.94 8.16 2.99
CA ARG A 124 -31.97 7.51 3.80
C ARG A 124 -32.67 8.56 4.68
N ASP A 125 -33.98 8.67 4.56
CA ASP A 125 -34.83 9.39 5.50
C ASP A 125 -35.76 8.38 6.18
N SER A 126 -35.51 8.14 7.46
CA SER A 126 -36.29 7.19 8.27
C SER A 126 -36.34 5.78 7.63
N ASP A 127 -37.52 5.39 7.12
CA ASP A 127 -37.78 4.10 6.47
C ASP A 127 -37.88 4.20 4.94
N GLU A 128 -37.56 5.37 4.36
CA GLU A 128 -37.53 5.61 2.93
C GLU A 128 -36.12 5.95 2.43
N LEU A 129 -35.89 5.68 1.14
CA LEU A 129 -34.73 6.11 0.40
C LEU A 129 -35.15 7.23 -0.57
N LEU A 130 -34.40 8.33 -0.59
CA LEU A 130 -34.65 9.52 -1.39
C LEU A 130 -33.50 9.78 -2.37
N ILE A 131 -33.78 10.24 -3.58
CA ILE A 131 -32.75 10.64 -4.54
C ILE A 131 -32.13 12.01 -4.18
N THR A 132 -30.81 12.14 -4.32
CA THR A 132 -30.14 13.45 -4.22
C THR A 132 -30.10 14.15 -5.57
N GLU A 133 -29.67 15.41 -5.60
CA GLU A 133 -29.41 16.14 -6.86
C GLU A 133 -28.38 15.42 -7.75
N ALA A 134 -27.28 14.92 -7.16
CA ALA A 134 -26.27 14.12 -7.85
C ALA A 134 -26.84 12.77 -8.35
N GLY A 135 -27.79 12.17 -7.62
CA GLY A 135 -28.50 10.97 -8.04
C GLY A 135 -29.38 11.21 -9.28
N ARG A 136 -30.12 12.34 -9.33
CA ARG A 136 -30.96 12.69 -10.49
C ARG A 136 -30.12 12.82 -11.76
N GLY A 137 -29.02 13.56 -11.70
CA GLY A 137 -28.10 13.75 -12.82
C GLY A 137 -27.41 12.48 -13.35
N MET A 138 -27.46 11.35 -12.61
CA MET A 138 -27.04 10.04 -13.12
C MET A 138 -28.21 9.09 -13.45
N GLY A 139 -29.43 9.37 -12.98
CA GLY A 139 -30.65 8.65 -13.35
C GLY A 139 -31.25 9.15 -14.67
N GLU A 140 -30.97 10.40 -15.05
CA GLU A 140 -31.38 11.05 -16.30
C GLU A 140 -30.44 10.70 -17.47
N ILE A 141 -30.22 9.41 -17.73
CA ILE A 141 -29.68 8.99 -19.02
C ILE A 141 -30.81 9.19 -20.04
N GLU A 142 -30.70 10.21 -20.87
CA GLU A 142 -31.61 10.45 -21.99
C GLU A 142 -31.67 9.19 -22.87
N GLU A 143 -32.86 8.68 -23.12
CA GLU A 143 -33.08 7.61 -24.09
C GLU A 143 -32.90 8.25 -25.48
N GLU A 144 -31.80 7.96 -26.18
CA GLU A 144 -31.63 8.33 -27.59
C GLU A 144 -32.71 7.61 -28.44
N ASP A 145 -33.62 8.37 -29.04
CA ASP A 145 -34.69 7.93 -29.96
C ASP A 145 -34.17 7.29 -31.28
#